data_AF-A0A2V7DCM5-F1
#
_entry.id   AF-A0A2V7DCM5-F1
#
_cell.length_a   1.000
_cell.length_b   1.000
_cell.length_c   1.000
_cell.angle_alpha   90.00
_cell.angle_beta   90.00
_cell.angle_gamma   90.00
#
_symmetry.space_group_name_H-M   'P 1'
#
loop_
_entity.id
_entity.type
_entity.pdbx_description
1 polymer ?
#
loop_
_entity_poly.entity_id
_entity_poly.type
_entity_poly.pdbx_seq_one_letter_code
_entity_poly.pdbx_strand_id
1 'polypeptide(L)'
;MHGRPLLHAPEWMPVAHASREPRSAPRGPDRARGRHVRRLRRLRRGRPRGGPVSVVLRGEGDHEPDLVDAVREPSARGRHPPARGRRDVTDAPILSLLVPAVGGQGGGVLLDWIVDAALVDGYPVHGTSIPGVAQRTGSTTYYVELSCERDAAAHGTPIFSLYPVPGALDVLLAPEFLEVGRSIELGFPSPGRTTIIASTHRLYSIHEKIVTGRGIYPIEKLQAAARAFSKRLIAFDALALAREHGTEANAVLLGALAGSGALPINADAYRAAIRAKGVQVDANLRGFEAGLSVAAGSVGAARAPAVRDSSRRAPSDPAAMGAGASQDIERMIAEFADALRPVLRVAIPRLIDYQDRAYAERFLERLRPVVRGGSLELATTVARHLATWMTYEDAVRVAQLKTRAARFERIRRDKGVGEGEIVVTDFLKPDLDEIYGVLPYRLVSPFARWAQRRWPHGRPTLGQHVKTTTVSGFLRVWMLTWLRPLRPISYRAHEEHARIERWLAAIARCTQWDDGLACEVGRAAQLVKGYGDVRRRMAGHFDRLLESVLRTAEREAATGEKFEASRSLASRYRTLVLQGPDSEAAAVTLAAEASAR
;
A
#
# COMPACT_ATOMS: atom_id res chain seq x y z
N MET A 1 20.88 42.85 34.04
CA MET A 1 19.80 42.14 34.73
C MET A 1 18.85 41.60 33.66
N HIS A 2 19.14 40.44 33.05
CA HIS A 2 18.75 39.07 33.44
C HIS A 2 17.24 38.80 33.43
N GLY A 3 16.81 37.82 32.63
CA GLY A 3 15.48 37.22 32.73
C GLY A 3 15.01 36.42 31.51
N ARG A 4 15.65 35.28 31.23
CA ARG A 4 15.11 34.21 30.35
C ARG A 4 13.83 33.60 30.96
N PRO A 5 12.84 33.15 30.17
CA PRO A 5 11.89 32.13 30.61
C PRO A 5 12.44 30.72 30.34
N LEU A 6 12.22 29.85 31.31
CA LEU A 6 12.76 28.50 31.47
C LEU A 6 12.13 27.49 30.48
N LEU A 7 13.00 26.67 29.87
CA LEU A 7 12.68 25.42 29.19
C LEU A 7 12.46 24.33 30.25
N HIS A 8 11.30 23.67 30.24
CA HIS A 8 11.11 22.38 30.90
C HIS A 8 11.61 21.24 29.99
N ALA A 9 12.35 20.31 30.59
CA ALA A 9 13.00 19.19 29.94
C ALA A 9 11.98 18.13 29.45
N PRO A 10 12.20 17.49 28.30
CA PRO A 10 11.45 16.31 27.90
C PRO A 10 11.96 15.08 28.67
N GLU A 11 11.07 14.42 29.41
CA GLU A 11 11.33 13.11 29.99
C GLU A 11 11.50 12.06 28.88
N TRP A 12 12.65 11.39 28.91
CA TRP A 12 13.03 10.33 27.98
C TRP A 12 12.36 9.02 28.41
N MET A 13 11.37 8.57 27.65
CA MET A 13 10.90 7.17 27.72
C MET A 13 11.88 6.26 26.96
N PRO A 14 12.37 5.16 27.56
CA PRO A 14 13.36 4.29 26.95
C PRO A 14 12.76 3.45 25.81
N VAL A 15 13.45 3.52 24.67
CA VAL A 15 13.24 2.71 23.47
C VAL A 15 13.62 1.25 23.74
N ALA A 16 12.68 0.34 23.57
CA ALA A 16 12.92 -1.10 23.67
C ALA A 16 13.43 -1.65 22.32
N HIS A 17 14.72 -1.98 22.24
CA HIS A 17 15.20 -3.02 21.32
C HIS A 17 16.54 -3.60 21.81
N ALA A 18 16.54 -4.85 22.28
CA ALA A 18 17.66 -5.78 22.14
C ALA A 18 17.26 -7.19 22.63
N SER A 19 17.49 -8.14 21.74
CA SER A 19 17.77 -9.58 21.87
C SER A 19 17.80 -10.19 23.29
N ARG A 20 16.95 -11.21 23.52
CA ARG A 20 17.05 -12.11 24.68
C ARG A 20 18.16 -13.13 24.46
N GLU A 21 19.24 -13.04 25.23
CA GLU A 21 20.06 -14.20 25.63
C GLU A 21 19.69 -14.58 27.08
N PRO A 22 19.61 -15.87 27.43
CA PRO A 22 19.23 -16.30 28.77
C PRO A 22 20.47 -16.32 29.68
N ARG A 23 20.50 -15.49 30.72
CA ARG A 23 21.47 -15.64 31.82
C ARG A 23 20.81 -15.63 33.18
N SER A 24 21.35 -16.53 34.00
CA SER A 24 20.95 -17.00 35.32
C SER A 24 21.06 -15.93 36.41
N ALA A 25 20.14 -16.00 37.37
CA ALA A 25 20.08 -15.11 38.52
C ALA A 25 21.27 -15.32 39.48
N PRO A 26 22.03 -14.27 39.84
CA PRO A 26 22.96 -14.35 40.95
C PRO A 26 22.29 -13.95 42.27
N ARG A 27 22.49 -14.81 43.28
CA ARG A 27 22.26 -14.54 44.70
C ARG A 27 23.21 -13.43 45.18
N GLY A 28 22.72 -12.56 46.05
CA GLY A 28 23.53 -11.63 46.84
C GLY A 28 22.83 -11.21 48.13
N PRO A 29 23.56 -10.88 49.22
CA PRO A 29 23.17 -11.23 50.58
C PRO A 29 22.84 -10.05 51.51
N ASP A 30 22.04 -10.37 52.52
CA ASP A 30 22.09 -10.01 53.96
C ASP A 30 22.27 -8.55 54.47
N ARG A 31 21.43 -8.24 55.48
CA ARG A 31 21.43 -7.11 56.46
C ARG A 31 21.01 -5.70 55.96
N ALA A 32 20.31 -4.84 56.71
CA ALA A 32 19.69 -4.89 58.04
C ALA A 32 18.56 -3.83 58.18
N ARG A 33 17.58 -4.22 59.01
CA ARG A 33 16.55 -3.48 59.78
C ARG A 33 16.46 -1.93 59.71
N GLY A 34 15.23 -1.45 59.48
CA GLY A 34 14.74 -0.16 59.94
C GLY A 34 13.20 -0.15 59.99
N ARG A 35 12.62 0.10 61.16
CA ARG A 35 11.19 -0.01 61.50
C ARG A 35 10.36 1.08 60.81
N HIS A 36 9.08 0.79 60.50
CA HIS A 36 7.88 1.56 60.89
C HIS A 36 6.66 1.20 60.02
N VAL A 37 5.83 0.23 60.42
CA VAL A 37 4.36 0.32 60.26
C VAL A 37 3.70 -0.50 61.38
N ARG A 38 2.88 0.18 62.20
CA ARG A 38 1.99 -0.40 63.21
C ARG A 38 0.58 -0.48 62.64
N ARG A 39 -0.15 -1.52 63.08
CA ARG A 39 -1.60 -1.78 62.97
C ARG A 39 -2.10 -2.33 61.63
N LEU A 40 -2.40 -3.63 61.60
CA LEU A 40 -3.76 -4.14 61.54
C LEU A 40 -3.79 -5.62 62.01
N ARG A 41 -4.87 -5.99 62.70
CA ARG A 41 -5.06 -7.26 63.41
C ARG A 41 -5.28 -8.43 62.45
N ARG A 42 -4.87 -9.61 62.95
CA ARG A 42 -4.99 -10.94 62.35
C ARG A 42 -6.46 -11.36 62.14
N LEU A 43 -6.76 -11.89 60.96
CA LEU A 43 -7.80 -12.90 60.77
C LEU A 43 -7.16 -14.19 60.25
N ARG A 44 -7.79 -15.29 60.65
CA ARG A 44 -7.25 -16.63 60.88
C ARG A 44 -7.03 -17.42 59.58
N ARG A 45 -5.94 -18.19 59.52
CA ARG A 45 -5.57 -19.12 58.44
C ARG A 45 -6.69 -20.13 58.13
N GLY A 46 -7.24 -20.07 56.92
CA GLY A 46 -7.89 -21.19 56.23
C GLY A 46 -6.92 -21.81 55.23
N ARG A 47 -6.82 -23.14 55.20
CA ARG A 47 -5.88 -23.94 54.39
C ARG A 47 -6.11 -23.81 52.88
N PRO A 48 -5.07 -24.02 52.05
CA PRO A 48 -5.12 -23.84 50.60
C PRO A 48 -5.83 -25.02 49.93
N ARG A 49 -6.78 -24.72 49.03
CA ARG A 49 -7.20 -25.65 47.99
C ARG A 49 -6.63 -25.15 46.67
N GLY A 50 -5.67 -25.91 46.15
CA GLY A 50 -5.12 -25.71 44.82
C GLY A 50 -6.14 -26.07 43.77
N GLY A 51 -6.30 -25.18 42.79
CA GLY A 51 -6.83 -25.49 41.47
C GLY A 51 -5.95 -24.73 40.48
N PRO A 52 -5.30 -25.40 39.52
CA PRO A 52 -4.47 -24.73 38.53
C PRO A 52 -5.34 -23.82 37.64
N VAL A 53 -4.91 -22.57 37.49
CA VAL A 53 -5.40 -21.66 36.45
C VAL A 53 -4.79 -22.15 35.14
N SER A 54 -5.61 -22.63 34.22
CA SER A 54 -5.18 -23.07 32.89
C SER A 54 -4.71 -21.86 32.06
N VAL A 55 -3.40 -21.63 32.03
CA VAL A 55 -2.76 -20.79 31.03
C VAL A 55 -2.39 -21.72 29.86
N VAL A 56 -3.14 -21.64 28.76
CA VAL A 56 -2.82 -22.38 27.54
C VAL A 56 -1.71 -21.64 26.81
N LEU A 57 -0.47 -22.12 26.96
CA LEU A 57 0.64 -21.83 26.07
C LEU A 57 0.68 -22.92 25.00
N ARG A 58 0.54 -22.56 23.72
CA ARG A 58 0.70 -23.49 22.59
C ARG A 58 2.17 -23.88 22.47
N GLY A 59 2.47 -25.17 22.59
CA GLY A 59 3.77 -25.77 22.29
C GLY A 59 3.81 -26.38 20.88
N GLU A 60 4.97 -26.37 20.26
CA GLU A 60 5.26 -27.12 19.02
C GLU A 60 5.21 -28.62 19.32
N GLY A 61 4.13 -29.30 18.91
CA GLY A 61 4.06 -30.77 19.02
C GLY A 61 2.66 -31.38 19.09
N ASP A 62 1.59 -30.59 19.23
CA ASP A 62 0.25 -31.16 19.35
C ASP A 62 -0.41 -31.37 17.99
N HIS A 63 -0.84 -32.62 17.77
CA HIS A 63 -1.58 -33.12 16.60
C HIS A 63 -2.75 -32.20 16.23
N GLU A 64 -2.86 -31.95 14.92
CA GLU A 64 -3.99 -31.28 14.27
C GLU A 64 -5.30 -32.00 14.68
N PRO A 65 -6.31 -31.30 15.24
CA PRO A 65 -7.60 -31.94 15.47
C PRO A 65 -8.26 -32.20 14.12
N ASP A 66 -8.71 -33.44 13.90
CA ASP A 66 -9.42 -33.86 12.70
C ASP A 66 -10.59 -32.92 12.35
N LEU A 67 -10.78 -32.70 11.05
CA LEU A 67 -11.91 -31.97 10.48
C LEU A 67 -13.23 -32.50 11.05
N VAL A 68 -13.99 -31.62 11.71
CA VAL A 68 -15.32 -31.95 12.23
C VAL A 68 -16.26 -32.20 11.04
N ASP A 69 -16.62 -33.45 10.81
CA ASP A 69 -17.66 -33.87 9.87
C ASP A 69 -18.97 -33.10 10.14
N ALA A 70 -19.46 -32.41 9.11
CA ALA A 70 -20.64 -31.54 9.16
C ALA A 70 -22.00 -32.29 9.22
N VAL A 71 -22.07 -33.52 9.75
CA VAL A 71 -23.31 -34.34 9.75
C VAL A 71 -23.57 -35.06 11.08
N ARG A 72 -23.38 -34.39 12.21
CA ARG A 72 -23.89 -34.89 13.50
C ARG A 72 -24.69 -33.82 14.24
N GLU A 73 -26.01 -34.04 14.32
CA GLU A 73 -26.89 -33.29 15.23
C GLU A 73 -26.46 -33.51 16.69
N PRO A 74 -26.29 -32.46 17.50
CA PRO A 74 -25.91 -32.61 18.90
C PRO A 74 -27.15 -32.97 19.75
N SER A 75 -27.34 -34.26 20.05
CA SER A 75 -28.31 -34.69 21.08
C SER A 75 -27.65 -34.72 22.47
N ALA A 76 -27.47 -33.56 23.09
CA ALA A 76 -27.13 -33.48 24.52
C ALA A 76 -28.39 -33.15 25.32
N ARG A 77 -29.06 -34.18 25.88
CA ARG A 77 -30.10 -34.00 26.91
C ARG A 77 -29.43 -33.62 28.24
N GLY A 78 -29.02 -32.36 28.35
CA GLY A 78 -28.57 -31.76 29.60
C GLY A 78 -29.75 -31.29 30.43
N ARG A 79 -29.95 -31.89 31.62
CA ARG A 79 -30.82 -31.36 32.67
C ARG A 79 -30.19 -30.07 33.24
N HIS A 80 -30.31 -28.97 32.52
CA HIS A 80 -30.15 -27.63 33.10
C HIS A 80 -31.54 -27.14 33.54
N PRO A 81 -31.70 -26.61 34.76
CA PRO A 81 -32.91 -25.88 35.11
C PRO A 81 -33.08 -24.73 34.09
N PRO A 82 -34.32 -24.43 33.65
CA PRO A 82 -34.53 -23.35 32.69
C PRO A 82 -33.90 -22.07 33.24
N ALA A 83 -33.19 -21.35 32.37
CA ALA A 83 -32.62 -20.06 32.72
C ALA A 83 -33.73 -19.22 33.37
N ARG A 84 -33.54 -18.84 34.65
CA ARG A 84 -34.42 -17.85 35.29
C ARG A 84 -34.47 -16.66 34.34
N GLY A 85 -35.66 -16.33 33.85
CA GLY A 85 -35.86 -15.18 32.97
C GLY A 85 -35.11 -13.99 33.55
N ARG A 86 -34.12 -13.49 32.81
CA ARG A 86 -33.45 -12.23 33.14
C ARG A 86 -34.53 -11.17 33.05
N ARG A 87 -35.07 -10.77 34.20
CA ARG A 87 -35.80 -9.50 34.30
C ARG A 87 -34.81 -8.42 33.86
N ASP A 88 -35.24 -7.58 32.94
CA ASP A 88 -34.55 -6.37 32.45
C ASP A 88 -33.54 -6.56 31.30
N VAL A 89 -33.62 -7.61 30.48
CA VAL A 89 -33.04 -7.60 29.13
C VAL A 89 -34.18 -7.53 28.12
N THR A 90 -34.41 -6.35 27.55
CA THR A 90 -35.30 -6.19 26.40
C THR A 90 -34.55 -6.61 25.14
N ASP A 91 -35.20 -7.41 24.28
CA ASP A 91 -34.72 -7.78 22.94
C ASP A 91 -34.87 -6.62 21.94
N ALA A 92 -34.78 -5.36 22.40
CA ALA A 92 -34.84 -4.21 21.51
C ALA A 92 -33.70 -4.33 20.49
N PRO A 93 -33.97 -4.35 19.18
CA PRO A 93 -32.94 -4.62 18.20
C PRO A 93 -31.92 -3.47 18.20
N ILE A 94 -30.71 -3.76 18.65
CA ILE A 94 -29.55 -2.87 18.53
C ILE A 94 -28.91 -3.11 17.17
N LEU A 95 -28.71 -2.02 16.41
CA LEU A 95 -27.97 -2.02 15.16
C LEU A 95 -26.53 -1.58 15.39
N SER A 96 -25.60 -2.28 14.76
CA SER A 96 -24.16 -2.05 14.85
C SER A 96 -23.59 -1.54 13.53
N LEU A 97 -22.85 -0.44 13.57
CA LEU A 97 -22.21 0.18 12.42
C LEU A 97 -20.71 0.36 12.67
N LEU A 98 -19.91 -0.04 11.69
CA LEU A 98 -18.46 0.08 11.72
C LEU A 98 -17.99 0.98 10.57
N VAL A 99 -17.19 1.99 10.89
CA VAL A 99 -16.48 2.84 9.93
C VAL A 99 -14.97 2.60 10.07
N PRO A 100 -14.37 1.67 9.29
CA PRO A 100 -12.93 1.53 9.24
C PRO A 100 -12.35 2.60 8.31
N ALA A 101 -11.45 3.44 8.81
CA ALA A 101 -10.92 4.56 8.04
C ALA A 101 -9.40 4.68 8.16
N VAL A 102 -8.75 5.07 7.06
CA VAL A 102 -7.36 5.50 7.09
C VAL A 102 -7.29 6.89 7.72
N GLY A 103 -6.29 7.14 8.57
CA GLY A 103 -6.10 8.44 9.22
C GLY A 103 -6.13 9.61 8.22
N GLY A 104 -6.99 10.60 8.48
CA GLY A 104 -7.20 11.76 7.62
C GLY A 104 -8.32 11.61 6.58
N GLN A 105 -9.06 10.50 6.54
CA GLN A 105 -10.24 10.33 5.69
C GLN A 105 -11.53 10.92 6.31
N GLY A 106 -11.47 11.43 7.55
CA GLY A 106 -12.62 12.04 8.22
C GLY A 106 -13.67 11.04 8.72
N GLY A 107 -13.26 9.81 9.07
CA GLY A 107 -14.16 8.85 9.73
C GLY A 107 -14.77 9.37 11.05
N GLY A 108 -14.07 10.25 11.77
CA GLY A 108 -14.63 10.93 12.94
C GLY A 108 -15.77 11.90 12.59
N VAL A 109 -15.69 12.56 11.42
CA VAL A 109 -16.78 13.43 10.93
C VAL A 109 -18.01 12.58 10.59
N LEU A 110 -17.80 11.41 9.98
CA LEU A 110 -18.89 10.45 9.73
C LEU A 110 -19.51 9.96 11.04
N LEU A 111 -18.69 9.56 12.02
CA LEU A 111 -19.15 9.13 13.35
C LEU A 111 -20.06 10.20 13.97
N ASP A 112 -19.55 11.43 14.05
CA ASP A 112 -20.27 12.57 14.62
C ASP A 112 -21.61 12.80 13.91
N TRP A 113 -21.63 12.87 12.57
CA TRP A 113 -22.87 13.09 11.83
C TRP A 113 -23.89 11.97 12.01
N ILE A 114 -23.45 10.71 12.12
CA ILE A 114 -24.36 9.57 12.34
C ILE A 114 -24.97 9.64 13.75
N VAL A 115 -24.15 9.92 14.76
CA VAL A 115 -24.61 10.09 16.15
C VAL A 115 -25.55 11.29 16.28
N ASP A 116 -25.17 12.44 15.73
CA ASP A 116 -25.98 13.65 15.76
C ASP A 116 -27.32 13.43 15.03
N ALA A 117 -27.31 12.76 13.87
CA ALA A 117 -28.53 12.45 13.13
C ALA A 117 -29.45 11.50 13.93
N ALA A 118 -28.90 10.48 14.57
CA ALA A 118 -29.66 9.57 15.42
C ALA A 118 -30.31 10.30 16.61
N LEU A 119 -29.56 11.15 17.30
CA LEU A 119 -30.05 11.95 18.42
C LEU A 119 -31.15 12.94 17.99
N VAL A 120 -30.97 13.60 16.84
CA VAL A 120 -31.99 14.50 16.27
C VAL A 120 -33.28 13.75 15.94
N ASP A 121 -33.19 12.50 15.47
CA ASP A 121 -34.34 11.66 15.16
C ASP A 121 -34.89 10.90 16.40
N GLY A 122 -34.30 11.12 17.58
CA GLY A 122 -34.75 10.56 18.86
C GLY A 122 -34.24 9.16 19.18
N TYR A 123 -33.29 8.60 18.43
CA TYR A 123 -32.74 7.28 18.72
C TYR A 123 -31.63 7.33 19.78
N PRO A 124 -31.69 6.49 20.82
CA PRO A 124 -30.55 6.22 21.69
C PRO A 124 -29.41 5.63 20.87
N VAL A 125 -28.24 6.27 20.97
CA VAL A 125 -27.06 5.93 20.17
C VAL A 125 -25.79 6.08 21.01
N HIS A 126 -24.79 5.26 20.72
CA HIS A 126 -23.46 5.40 21.28
C HIS A 126 -22.40 5.26 20.18
N GLY A 127 -21.40 6.14 20.22
CA GLY A 127 -20.28 6.14 19.30
C GLY A 127 -18.95 6.05 20.05
N THR A 128 -18.05 5.20 19.58
CA THR A 128 -16.69 5.06 20.10
C THR A 128 -15.68 5.07 18.97
N SER A 129 -14.47 5.55 19.26
CA SER A 129 -13.38 5.62 18.28
C SER A 129 -12.11 5.04 18.87
N ILE A 130 -11.51 4.09 18.16
CA ILE A 130 -10.22 3.50 18.51
C ILE A 130 -9.20 4.01 17.49
N PRO A 131 -8.32 4.96 17.87
CA PRO A 131 -7.30 5.47 16.98
C PRO A 131 -6.32 4.36 16.59
N GLY A 132 -5.99 4.29 15.30
CA GLY A 132 -4.91 3.42 14.84
C GLY A 132 -3.56 3.88 15.41
N VAL A 133 -2.73 2.93 15.86
CA VAL A 133 -1.41 3.21 16.47
C VAL A 133 -0.39 3.85 15.52
N ALA A 134 -0.72 4.00 14.23
CA ALA A 134 0.19 4.57 13.25
C ALA A 134 -0.52 5.30 12.11
N GLN A 135 -0.03 6.50 11.78
CA GLN A 135 -0.51 7.26 10.64
C GLN A 135 -0.20 6.50 9.34
N ARG A 136 -1.26 6.10 8.61
CA ARG A 136 -1.24 5.41 7.31
C ARG A 136 -0.87 3.92 7.32
N THR A 137 -0.64 3.32 8.49
CA THR A 137 -0.47 1.86 8.63
C THR A 137 -1.54 1.21 9.52
N GLY A 138 -2.19 1.95 10.41
CA GLY A 138 -3.34 1.47 11.18
C GLY A 138 -4.67 2.01 10.66
N SER A 139 -5.68 1.14 10.56
CA SER A 139 -7.08 1.55 10.44
C SER A 139 -7.51 2.20 11.75
N THR A 140 -8.13 3.38 11.66
CA THR A 140 -8.87 3.96 12.77
C THR A 140 -10.29 3.46 12.69
N THR A 141 -10.75 2.85 13.77
CA THR A 141 -12.06 2.22 13.83
C THR A 141 -13.03 3.12 14.55
N TYR A 142 -14.10 3.53 13.89
CA TYR A 142 -15.24 4.18 14.54
C TYR A 142 -16.40 3.18 14.59
N TYR A 143 -16.97 2.99 15.77
CA TYR A 143 -18.04 2.03 16.01
C TYR A 143 -19.25 2.74 16.60
N VAL A 144 -20.43 2.44 16.05
CA VAL A 144 -21.71 3.02 16.47
C VAL A 144 -22.67 1.90 16.79
N GLU A 145 -23.36 2.02 17.92
CA GLU A 145 -24.55 1.23 18.20
C GLU A 145 -25.77 2.12 18.36
N LEU A 146 -26.89 1.66 17.79
CA LEU A 146 -28.15 2.39 17.75
C LEU A 146 -29.28 1.47 18.21
N SER A 147 -30.06 1.91 19.18
CA SER A 147 -31.33 1.24 19.51
C SER A 147 -32.37 1.55 18.45
N CYS A 148 -33.17 0.57 18.02
CA CYS A 148 -34.29 0.80 17.11
C CYS A 148 -35.54 1.43 17.77
N GLU A 149 -35.50 1.69 19.08
CA GLU A 149 -36.59 2.32 19.83
C GLU A 149 -36.26 3.79 20.12
N ARG A 150 -37.17 4.71 19.77
CA ARG A 150 -36.97 6.17 19.89
C ARG A 150 -37.13 6.73 21.32
N ASP A 151 -37.37 5.87 22.31
CA ASP A 151 -37.60 6.33 23.68
C ASP A 151 -37.02 5.36 24.72
N ALA A 152 -35.83 5.70 25.23
CA ALA A 152 -35.18 4.95 26.30
C ALA A 152 -35.92 5.05 27.65
N ALA A 153 -36.84 6.00 27.82
CA ALA A 153 -37.55 6.20 29.08
C ALA A 153 -38.60 5.11 29.35
N ALA A 154 -39.15 4.49 28.30
CA ALA A 154 -40.19 3.47 28.44
C ALA A 154 -39.65 2.08 28.84
N HIS A 155 -38.39 1.77 28.50
CA HIS A 155 -37.82 0.42 28.62
C HIS A 155 -36.46 0.36 29.34
N GLY A 156 -35.98 1.48 29.87
CA GLY A 156 -34.66 1.58 30.52
C GLY A 156 -33.55 1.98 29.55
N THR A 157 -32.45 2.52 30.08
CA THR A 157 -31.33 2.97 29.26
C THR A 157 -30.61 1.78 28.62
N PRO A 158 -30.50 1.71 27.28
CA PRO A 158 -29.81 0.62 26.61
C PRO A 158 -28.31 0.61 26.97
N ILE A 159 -27.75 -0.60 27.11
CA ILE A 159 -26.32 -0.79 27.34
C ILE A 159 -25.68 -1.14 26.00
N PHE A 160 -24.78 -0.28 25.53
CA PHE A 160 -24.08 -0.46 24.27
C PHE A 160 -22.71 -1.11 24.47
N SER A 161 -22.29 -1.94 23.50
CA SER A 161 -20.92 -2.43 23.38
C SER A 161 -19.99 -1.31 22.90
N LEU A 162 -18.73 -1.41 23.32
CA LEU A 162 -17.65 -0.54 22.84
C LEU A 162 -16.88 -1.16 21.67
N TYR A 163 -17.21 -2.40 21.27
CA TYR A 163 -16.48 -3.14 20.26
C TYR A 163 -17.43 -3.88 19.31
N PRO A 164 -17.11 -3.91 18.01
CA PRO A 164 -17.84 -4.72 17.05
C PRO A 164 -17.66 -6.21 17.37
N VAL A 165 -18.75 -6.96 17.29
CA VAL A 165 -18.75 -8.42 17.46
C VAL A 165 -18.57 -9.07 16.09
N PRO A 166 -17.53 -9.92 15.88
CA PRO A 166 -17.35 -10.65 14.63
C PRO A 166 -18.62 -11.41 14.21
N GLY A 167 -18.98 -11.31 12.94
CA GLY A 167 -20.15 -11.93 12.34
C GLY A 167 -21.50 -11.27 12.65
N ALA A 168 -21.56 -10.34 13.61
CA ALA A 168 -22.79 -9.69 14.06
C ALA A 168 -22.93 -8.23 13.60
N LEU A 169 -22.10 -7.76 12.67
CA LEU A 169 -22.13 -6.39 12.17
C LEU A 169 -23.33 -6.14 11.24
N ASP A 170 -24.10 -5.07 11.46
CA ASP A 170 -25.24 -4.71 10.59
C ASP A 170 -24.80 -3.86 9.40
N VAL A 171 -23.92 -2.87 9.63
CA VAL A 171 -23.45 -1.96 8.60
C VAL A 171 -21.94 -1.82 8.63
N LEU A 172 -21.29 -2.03 7.48
CA LEU A 172 -19.90 -1.67 7.26
C LEU A 172 -19.85 -0.47 6.31
N LEU A 173 -19.49 0.70 6.81
CA LEU A 173 -19.34 1.93 6.02
C LEU A 173 -17.87 2.23 5.80
N ALA A 174 -17.31 1.85 4.66
CA ALA A 174 -15.88 1.93 4.38
C ALA A 174 -15.54 3.12 3.46
N PRO A 175 -14.86 4.17 3.95
CA PRO A 175 -14.42 5.27 3.11
C PRO A 175 -13.36 4.88 2.09
N GLU A 176 -12.64 3.77 2.29
CA GLU A 176 -11.61 3.26 1.37
C GLU A 176 -11.80 1.74 1.17
N PHE A 177 -11.59 1.25 -0.04
CA PHE A 177 -12.03 -0.10 -0.41
C PHE A 177 -11.24 -1.22 0.27
N LEU A 178 -9.93 -1.05 0.49
CA LEU A 178 -9.07 -2.05 1.14
C LEU A 178 -9.47 -2.29 2.60
N GLU A 179 -10.07 -1.29 3.26
CA GLU A 179 -10.63 -1.45 4.61
C GLU A 179 -11.77 -2.47 4.66
N VAL A 180 -12.48 -2.69 3.55
CA VAL A 180 -13.45 -3.80 3.43
C VAL A 180 -12.73 -5.14 3.52
N GLY A 181 -11.60 -5.29 2.82
CA GLY A 181 -10.79 -6.51 2.83
C GLY A 181 -10.26 -6.81 4.23
N ARG A 182 -9.71 -5.80 4.91
CA ARG A 182 -9.26 -5.94 6.30
C ARG A 182 -10.41 -6.30 7.25
N SER A 183 -11.59 -5.72 7.05
CA SER A 183 -12.77 -6.04 7.87
C SER A 183 -13.24 -7.48 7.67
N ILE A 184 -13.14 -8.00 6.44
CA ILE A 184 -13.41 -9.41 6.12
C ILE A 184 -12.37 -10.33 6.79
N GLU A 185 -11.07 -9.99 6.73
CA GLU A 185 -10.02 -10.75 7.40
C GLU A 185 -10.22 -10.83 8.93
N LEU A 186 -10.77 -9.76 9.53
CA LEU A 186 -11.12 -9.71 10.95
C LEU A 186 -12.45 -10.40 11.28
N GLY A 187 -13.19 -10.89 10.28
CA GLY A 187 -14.45 -11.60 10.46
C GLY A 187 -15.62 -10.73 10.90
N PHE A 188 -15.58 -9.40 10.70
CA PHE A 188 -16.68 -8.52 11.08
C PHE A 188 -17.94 -8.70 10.23
N PRO A 189 -17.90 -8.58 8.89
CA PRO A 189 -19.09 -8.69 8.06
C PRO A 189 -19.52 -10.15 7.91
N SER A 190 -20.83 -10.39 7.83
CA SER A 190 -21.41 -11.70 7.54
C SER A 190 -22.43 -11.64 6.39
N PRO A 191 -22.48 -12.67 5.52
CA PRO A 191 -23.38 -12.70 4.36
C PRO A 191 -24.88 -12.63 4.71
N GLY A 192 -25.26 -13.11 5.91
CA GLY A 192 -26.64 -13.14 6.35
C GLY A 192 -27.15 -11.82 6.93
N ARG A 193 -26.26 -10.89 7.30
CA ARG A 193 -26.61 -9.72 8.11
C ARG A 193 -26.11 -8.40 7.53
N THR A 194 -24.84 -8.33 7.12
CA THR A 194 -24.15 -7.05 6.94
C THR A 194 -24.48 -6.37 5.61
N THR A 195 -24.87 -5.10 5.67
CA THR A 195 -24.86 -4.19 4.51
C THR A 195 -23.51 -3.49 4.43
N ILE A 196 -22.78 -3.72 3.33
CA ILE A 196 -21.50 -3.04 3.06
C ILE A 196 -21.75 -1.85 2.14
N ILE A 197 -21.35 -0.66 2.58
CA ILE A 197 -21.36 0.58 1.81
C ILE A 197 -19.92 1.05 1.72
N ALA A 198 -19.34 1.06 0.52
CA ALA A 198 -17.91 1.30 0.37
C ALA A 198 -17.57 2.22 -0.79
N SER A 199 -16.60 3.11 -0.57
CA SER A 199 -15.95 3.80 -1.68
C SER A 199 -15.00 2.86 -2.41
N THR A 200 -15.08 2.76 -3.73
CA THR A 200 -14.16 1.94 -4.54
C THR A 200 -12.85 2.63 -4.87
N HIS A 201 -12.71 3.92 -4.49
CA HIS A 201 -11.44 4.61 -4.64
C HIS A 201 -10.38 3.90 -3.80
N ARG A 202 -9.14 3.90 -4.31
CA ARG A 202 -8.06 3.16 -3.67
C ARG A 202 -6.92 4.06 -3.23
N LEU A 203 -6.50 3.91 -1.97
CA LEU A 203 -5.27 4.48 -1.44
C LEU A 203 -4.29 3.35 -1.12
N TYR A 204 -3.28 3.17 -1.97
CA TYR A 204 -2.31 2.08 -1.80
C TYR A 204 -1.64 2.14 -0.42
N SER A 205 -1.78 1.04 0.32
CA SER A 205 -1.18 0.86 1.64
C SER A 205 0.36 0.85 1.54
N ILE A 206 1.04 1.02 2.68
CA ILE A 206 2.50 0.86 2.73
C ILE A 206 2.89 -0.56 2.30
N HIS A 207 2.14 -1.58 2.71
CA HIS A 207 2.36 -2.97 2.30
C HIS A 207 2.33 -3.14 0.77
N GLU A 208 1.36 -2.53 0.08
CA GLU A 208 1.29 -2.59 -1.39
C GLU A 208 2.45 -1.81 -2.07
N LYS A 209 3.05 -0.83 -1.37
CA LYS A 209 4.14 0.02 -1.90
C LYS A 209 5.54 -0.54 -1.66
N ILE A 210 5.75 -1.29 -0.57
CA ILE A 210 7.06 -1.83 -0.22
C ILE A 210 7.38 -3.12 -0.97
N VAL A 211 6.36 -3.88 -1.39
CA VAL A 211 6.57 -5.15 -2.11
C VAL A 211 7.18 -4.87 -3.47
N THR A 212 8.28 -5.57 -3.72
CA THR A 212 9.11 -5.45 -4.90
C THR A 212 8.39 -6.07 -6.11
N GLY A 213 7.26 -5.55 -6.61
CA GLY A 213 6.56 -6.15 -7.75
C GLY A 213 5.11 -5.70 -7.94
N ARG A 214 4.23 -6.61 -8.38
CA ARG A 214 2.77 -6.41 -8.32
C ARG A 214 2.29 -6.65 -6.88
N GLY A 215 2.66 -5.76 -5.97
CA GLY A 215 2.20 -5.77 -4.57
C GLY A 215 0.76 -5.27 -4.39
N ILE A 216 0.18 -4.72 -5.46
CA ILE A 216 -1.17 -4.15 -5.50
C ILE A 216 -2.20 -5.28 -5.50
N TYR A 217 -3.09 -5.32 -4.50
CA TYR A 217 -4.16 -6.32 -4.45
C TYR A 217 -5.11 -6.16 -5.65
N PRO A 218 -5.49 -7.22 -6.38
CA PRO A 218 -6.45 -7.10 -7.47
C PRO A 218 -7.80 -6.59 -6.96
N ILE A 219 -8.34 -5.53 -7.55
CA ILE A 219 -9.60 -4.92 -7.11
C ILE A 219 -10.78 -5.87 -7.35
N GLU A 220 -10.69 -6.68 -8.40
CA GLU A 220 -11.71 -7.65 -8.79
C GLU A 220 -11.88 -8.74 -7.73
N LYS A 221 -10.76 -9.18 -7.12
CA LYS A 221 -10.78 -10.14 -6.01
C LYS A 221 -11.41 -9.53 -4.75
N LEU A 222 -11.10 -8.26 -4.47
CA LEU A 222 -11.67 -7.56 -3.33
C LEU A 222 -13.18 -7.29 -3.52
N GLN A 223 -13.62 -6.97 -4.74
CA GLN A 223 -15.04 -6.87 -5.09
C GLN A 223 -15.76 -8.22 -4.94
N ALA A 224 -15.15 -9.31 -5.40
CA ALA A 224 -15.71 -10.65 -5.24
C ALA A 224 -15.86 -11.02 -3.74
N ALA A 225 -14.84 -10.74 -2.93
CA ALA A 225 -14.88 -10.95 -1.49
C ALA A 225 -15.96 -10.08 -0.81
N ALA A 226 -16.03 -8.78 -1.13
CA ALA A 226 -17.04 -7.89 -0.58
C ALA A 226 -18.47 -8.37 -0.89
N ARG A 227 -18.71 -8.89 -2.09
CA ARG A 227 -20.01 -9.50 -2.44
C ARG A 227 -20.28 -10.76 -1.63
N ALA A 228 -19.30 -11.65 -1.52
CA ALA A 228 -19.44 -12.94 -0.82
C ALA A 228 -19.71 -12.77 0.68
N PHE A 229 -19.15 -11.74 1.32
CA PHE A 229 -19.26 -11.49 2.77
C PHE A 229 -20.31 -10.43 3.14
N SER A 230 -21.19 -10.04 2.22
CA SER A 230 -22.26 -9.05 2.48
C SER A 230 -23.64 -9.63 2.17
N LYS A 231 -24.64 -9.22 2.95
CA LYS A 231 -26.06 -9.36 2.58
C LYS A 231 -26.42 -8.44 1.42
N ARG A 232 -25.87 -7.22 1.45
CA ARG A 232 -26.05 -6.19 0.41
C ARG A 232 -24.76 -5.40 0.26
N LEU A 233 -24.32 -5.20 -0.99
CA LEU A 233 -23.15 -4.39 -1.31
C LEU A 233 -23.57 -3.15 -2.11
N ILE A 234 -23.23 -1.97 -1.59
CA ILE A 234 -23.33 -0.67 -2.27
C ILE A 234 -21.90 -0.14 -2.42
N ALA A 235 -21.29 -0.36 -3.60
CA ALA A 235 -19.92 0.04 -3.87
C ALA A 235 -19.85 0.97 -5.09
N PHE A 236 -19.25 2.15 -4.91
CA PHE A 236 -19.12 3.18 -5.95
C PHE A 236 -17.94 4.11 -5.65
N ASP A 237 -17.48 4.90 -6.62
CA ASP A 237 -16.37 5.84 -6.40
C ASP A 237 -16.86 7.12 -5.72
N ALA A 238 -16.99 7.06 -4.38
CA ALA A 238 -17.45 8.21 -3.58
C ALA A 238 -16.51 9.42 -3.69
N LEU A 239 -15.21 9.21 -3.95
CA LEU A 239 -14.25 10.30 -4.09
C LEU A 239 -14.41 11.01 -5.43
N ALA A 240 -14.64 10.27 -6.52
CA ALA A 240 -14.97 10.85 -7.82
C ALA A 240 -16.28 11.63 -7.76
N LEU A 241 -17.32 11.06 -7.14
CA LEU A 241 -18.62 11.73 -6.99
C LEU A 241 -18.51 13.00 -6.12
N ALA A 242 -17.73 12.95 -5.04
CA ALA A 242 -17.48 14.12 -4.22
C ALA A 242 -16.79 15.27 -4.99
N ARG A 243 -15.82 14.93 -5.86
CA ARG A 243 -15.16 15.93 -6.72
C ARG A 243 -16.11 16.57 -7.72
N GLU A 244 -17.02 15.81 -8.30
CA GLU A 244 -18.02 16.31 -9.24
C GLU A 244 -18.96 17.34 -8.60
N HIS A 245 -19.34 17.13 -7.33
CA HIS A 245 -20.23 18.02 -6.59
C HIS A 245 -19.51 19.10 -5.75
N GLY A 246 -18.17 19.14 -5.83
CA GLY A 246 -17.34 20.09 -5.09
C GLY A 246 -17.48 19.92 -3.58
N THR A 247 -17.35 18.69 -3.08
CA THR A 247 -17.55 18.29 -1.69
C THR A 247 -16.57 17.19 -1.28
N GLU A 248 -16.72 16.65 -0.07
CA GLU A 248 -15.88 15.58 0.48
C GLU A 248 -16.57 14.21 0.42
N ALA A 249 -15.77 13.14 0.32
CA ALA A 249 -16.28 11.76 0.23
C ALA A 249 -17.17 11.36 1.41
N ASN A 250 -16.94 11.94 2.60
CA ASN A 250 -17.73 11.67 3.80
C ASN A 250 -19.19 12.08 3.64
N ALA A 251 -19.46 13.24 3.03
CA ALA A 251 -20.83 13.68 2.80
C ALA A 251 -21.58 12.74 1.87
N VAL A 252 -20.91 12.28 0.81
CA VAL A 252 -21.45 11.31 -0.15
C VAL A 252 -21.71 9.95 0.51
N LEU A 253 -20.79 9.45 1.34
CA LEU A 253 -20.97 8.19 2.06
C LEU A 253 -22.09 8.26 3.10
N LEU A 254 -22.25 9.39 3.79
CA LEU A 254 -23.37 9.64 4.69
C LEU A 254 -24.71 9.61 3.94
N GLY A 255 -24.76 10.23 2.76
CA GLY A 255 -25.90 10.16 1.86
C GLY A 255 -26.24 8.73 1.45
N ALA A 256 -25.22 7.96 1.05
CA ALA A 256 -25.39 6.56 0.69
C ALA A 256 -25.88 5.70 1.87
N LEU A 257 -25.42 5.98 3.09
CA LEU A 257 -25.95 5.35 4.30
C LEU A 257 -27.44 5.64 4.48
N ALA A 258 -27.85 6.90 4.41
CA ALA A 258 -29.26 7.30 4.53
C ALA A 258 -30.12 6.65 3.42
N GLY A 259 -29.64 6.63 2.18
CA GLY A 259 -30.38 6.09 1.03
C GLY A 259 -30.40 4.56 0.99
N SER A 260 -29.52 3.90 1.75
CA SER A 260 -29.50 2.44 1.84
C SER A 260 -30.68 1.89 2.64
N GLY A 261 -31.24 2.69 3.55
CA GLY A 261 -32.24 2.26 4.53
C GLY A 261 -31.70 1.29 5.60
N ALA A 262 -30.37 1.18 5.74
CA ALA A 262 -29.76 0.24 6.69
C ALA A 262 -29.90 0.68 8.16
N LEU A 263 -30.13 1.97 8.41
CA LEU A 263 -30.47 2.52 9.72
C LEU A 263 -31.87 3.14 9.68
N PRO A 264 -32.67 3.05 10.75
CA PRO A 264 -34.03 3.59 10.80
C PRO A 264 -34.07 5.12 11.02
N ILE A 265 -33.05 5.85 10.57
CA ILE A 265 -32.92 7.30 10.73
C ILE A 265 -33.49 8.02 9.52
N ASN A 266 -34.33 9.03 9.73
CA ASN A 266 -34.89 9.84 8.66
C ASN A 266 -33.79 10.65 7.95
N ALA A 267 -33.83 10.71 6.61
CA ALA A 267 -32.93 11.52 5.79
C ALA A 267 -32.84 12.98 6.25
N ASP A 268 -33.94 13.56 6.74
CA ASP A 268 -33.95 14.94 7.24
C ASP A 268 -33.11 15.15 8.50
N ALA A 269 -32.97 14.13 9.35
CA ALA A 269 -32.12 14.18 10.52
C ALA A 269 -30.63 14.23 10.14
N TYR A 270 -30.23 13.51 9.09
CA TYR A 270 -28.88 13.64 8.52
C TYR A 270 -28.62 15.04 7.95
N ARG A 271 -29.59 15.63 7.25
CA ARG A 271 -29.51 17.02 6.76
C ARG A 271 -29.36 18.01 7.92
N ALA A 272 -30.10 17.80 9.00
CA ALA A 272 -29.99 18.61 10.22
C ALA A 272 -28.62 18.48 10.88
N ALA A 273 -28.07 17.26 10.98
CA ALA A 273 -26.73 17.03 11.52
C ALA A 273 -25.62 17.74 10.71
N ILE A 274 -25.72 17.71 9.36
CA ILE A 274 -24.80 18.46 8.49
C ILE A 274 -24.90 19.97 8.77
N ARG A 275 -26.12 20.51 8.85
CA ARG A 275 -26.36 21.95 9.12
C ARG A 275 -25.83 22.36 10.49
N ALA A 276 -26.03 21.53 11.52
CA ALA A 276 -25.62 21.82 12.88
C ALA A 276 -24.09 21.94 13.03
N LYS A 277 -23.30 21.16 12.28
CA LYS A 277 -21.83 21.29 12.29
C LYS A 277 -21.33 22.61 11.67
N GLY A 278 -22.11 23.26 10.80
CA GLY A 278 -21.80 24.60 10.27
C GLY A 278 -20.62 24.69 9.30
N VAL A 279 -19.94 23.60 8.96
CA VAL A 279 -18.77 23.60 8.07
C VAL A 279 -19.19 23.22 6.65
N GLN A 280 -18.94 24.12 5.69
CA GLN A 280 -19.20 23.91 4.25
C GLN A 280 -20.58 23.28 3.97
N VAL A 281 -21.62 23.77 4.66
CA VAL A 281 -22.95 23.14 4.71
C VAL A 281 -23.52 22.87 3.32
N ASP A 282 -23.51 23.86 2.42
CA ASP A 282 -24.08 23.70 1.08
C ASP A 282 -23.33 22.65 0.24
N ALA A 283 -22.00 22.58 0.36
CA ALA A 283 -21.19 21.59 -0.32
C ALA A 283 -21.47 20.18 0.22
N ASN A 284 -21.54 20.04 1.54
CA ASN A 284 -21.84 18.77 2.20
C ASN A 284 -23.26 18.29 1.89
N LEU A 285 -24.25 19.19 1.85
CA LEU A 285 -25.62 18.83 1.46
C LEU A 285 -25.69 18.37 0.00
N ARG A 286 -24.99 19.03 -0.95
CA ARG A 286 -24.91 18.54 -2.33
C ARG A 286 -24.32 17.13 -2.41
N GLY A 287 -23.24 16.87 -1.66
CA GLY A 287 -22.64 15.54 -1.57
C GLY A 287 -23.58 14.50 -0.98
N PHE A 288 -24.28 14.85 0.09
CA PHE A 288 -25.28 14.01 0.73
C PHE A 288 -26.39 13.61 -0.24
N GLU A 289 -26.98 14.54 -0.99
CA GLU A 289 -28.02 14.22 -1.97
C GLU A 289 -27.50 13.31 -3.09
N ALA A 290 -26.27 13.56 -3.57
CA ALA A 290 -25.63 12.71 -4.57
C ALA A 290 -25.49 11.25 -4.04
N GLY A 291 -25.00 11.09 -2.83
CA GLY A 291 -24.90 9.78 -2.17
C GLY A 291 -26.25 9.09 -1.93
N LEU A 292 -27.25 9.87 -1.50
CA LEU A 292 -28.62 9.41 -1.25
C LEU A 292 -29.22 8.79 -2.52
N SER A 293 -29.05 9.45 -3.67
CA SER A 293 -29.56 8.99 -4.96
C SER A 293 -28.92 7.66 -5.42
N VAL A 294 -27.61 7.47 -5.18
CA VAL A 294 -26.88 6.25 -5.53
C VAL A 294 -27.42 5.04 -4.78
N ALA A 295 -27.67 5.19 -3.49
CA ALA A 295 -28.18 4.11 -2.65
C ALA A 295 -29.68 3.85 -2.86
N ALA A 296 -30.48 4.90 -3.11
CA ALA A 296 -31.90 4.78 -3.43
C ALA A 296 -32.13 4.12 -4.80
N GLY A 297 -31.35 4.47 -5.82
CA GLY A 297 -31.40 3.84 -7.15
C GLY A 297 -31.01 2.36 -7.16
N SER A 298 -30.27 1.92 -6.14
CA SER A 298 -29.91 0.51 -5.95
C SER A 298 -30.93 -0.28 -5.12
N VAL A 299 -32.00 0.34 -4.60
CA VAL A 299 -33.16 -0.34 -3.99
C VAL A 299 -34.11 -0.91 -5.07
N GLY A 300 -34.06 -0.39 -6.30
CA GLY A 300 -34.90 -0.83 -7.44
C GLY A 300 -34.20 -1.71 -8.49
N ALA A 301 -32.91 -1.99 -8.35
CA ALA A 301 -32.13 -2.69 -9.38
C ALA A 301 -31.38 -3.89 -8.78
N ALA A 302 -32.08 -5.01 -8.60
CA ALA A 302 -31.48 -6.33 -8.70
C ALA A 302 -31.11 -6.63 -10.16
N ARG A 303 -30.21 -5.82 -10.72
CA ARG A 303 -29.54 -6.11 -11.99
C ARG A 303 -28.22 -5.35 -12.00
N ALA A 304 -27.15 -6.11 -12.18
CA ALA A 304 -25.77 -5.65 -12.22
C ALA A 304 -25.64 -4.30 -12.95
N PRO A 305 -24.92 -3.32 -12.38
CA PRO A 305 -24.38 -2.27 -13.22
C PRO A 305 -23.34 -2.95 -14.10
N ALA A 306 -23.62 -3.00 -15.40
CA ALA A 306 -22.61 -3.19 -16.41
C ALA A 306 -21.48 -2.22 -16.10
N VAL A 307 -20.28 -2.77 -15.96
CA VAL A 307 -19.04 -2.03 -15.89
C VAL A 307 -19.02 -1.10 -17.10
N ARG A 308 -19.36 0.17 -16.90
CA ARG A 308 -18.81 1.21 -17.75
C ARG A 308 -17.33 1.15 -17.43
N ASP A 309 -16.60 0.50 -18.33
CA ASP A 309 -15.16 0.55 -18.43
C ASP A 309 -14.83 2.04 -18.42
N SER A 310 -14.50 2.54 -17.23
CA SER A 310 -13.85 3.81 -17.07
C SER A 310 -12.47 3.54 -17.64
N SER A 311 -12.42 3.67 -18.97
CA SER A 311 -11.25 3.53 -19.81
C SER A 311 -10.07 3.97 -18.97
N ARG A 312 -9.26 2.98 -18.60
CA ARG A 312 -8.00 3.11 -17.87
C ARG A 312 -7.33 4.39 -18.36
N ARG A 313 -7.55 5.51 -17.65
CA ARG A 313 -6.91 6.76 -18.00
C ARG A 313 -5.49 6.51 -17.58
N ALA A 314 -4.69 6.08 -18.56
CA ALA A 314 -3.26 6.05 -18.48
C ALA A 314 -2.82 7.37 -17.84
N PRO A 315 -1.78 7.35 -16.98
CA PRO A 315 -1.24 8.59 -16.44
C PRO A 315 -1.05 9.56 -17.59
N SER A 316 -1.86 10.62 -17.58
CA SER A 316 -1.92 11.74 -18.53
C SER A 316 -0.72 11.76 -19.47
N ASP A 317 -0.95 11.40 -20.73
CA ASP A 317 0.02 11.58 -21.81
C ASP A 317 0.63 12.98 -21.73
N PRO A 318 1.95 13.13 -21.90
CA PRO A 318 2.49 14.40 -22.34
C PRO A 318 2.08 14.60 -23.80
N ALA A 319 0.79 14.87 -24.05
CA ALA A 319 0.30 15.38 -25.32
C ALA A 319 0.71 16.86 -25.43
N ALA A 320 2.00 17.05 -25.69
CA ALA A 320 2.57 18.28 -26.19
C ALA A 320 3.78 17.91 -27.06
N MET A 321 3.58 17.02 -28.02
CA MET A 321 4.48 16.86 -29.15
C MET A 321 3.61 17.01 -30.40
N GLY A 322 3.88 18.07 -31.17
CA GLY A 322 3.07 18.47 -32.32
C GLY A 322 2.94 17.35 -33.36
N ALA A 323 1.95 17.46 -34.25
CA ALA A 323 1.58 16.46 -35.24
C ALA A 323 2.78 15.86 -36.03
N GLY A 324 3.86 16.62 -36.25
CA GLY A 324 5.10 16.14 -36.89
C GLY A 324 5.91 15.14 -36.06
N ALA A 325 5.92 15.24 -34.73
CA ALA A 325 6.59 14.28 -33.86
C ALA A 325 5.88 12.92 -33.83
N SER A 326 4.54 12.93 -33.95
CA SER A 326 3.76 11.69 -34.04
C SER A 326 4.07 10.93 -35.33
N GLN A 327 4.26 11.62 -36.46
CA GLN A 327 4.61 10.98 -37.74
C GLN A 327 6.01 10.38 -37.73
N ASP A 328 6.97 11.07 -37.12
CA ASP A 328 8.34 10.60 -36.98
C ASP A 328 8.44 9.34 -36.11
N ILE A 329 7.70 9.30 -34.99
CA ILE A 329 7.61 8.10 -34.14
C ILE A 329 7.01 6.93 -34.92
N GLU A 330 5.93 7.15 -35.69
CA GLU A 330 5.34 6.09 -36.51
C GLU A 330 6.32 5.57 -37.58
N ARG A 331 7.17 6.43 -38.16
CA ARG A 331 8.25 5.99 -39.07
C ARG A 331 9.28 5.11 -38.34
N MET A 332 9.70 5.49 -37.14
CA MET A 332 10.68 4.72 -36.35
C MET A 332 10.19 3.31 -35.99
N ILE A 333 8.88 3.12 -35.83
CA ILE A 333 8.29 1.82 -35.45
C ILE A 333 7.78 0.99 -36.63
N ALA A 334 7.71 1.57 -37.84
CA ALA A 334 7.16 0.91 -39.02
C ALA A 334 7.90 -0.37 -39.40
N GLU A 335 9.20 -0.45 -39.10
CA GLU A 335 10.05 -1.62 -39.36
C GLU A 335 9.78 -2.80 -38.39
N PHE A 336 9.03 -2.57 -37.30
CA PHE A 336 8.78 -3.58 -36.28
C PHE A 336 7.40 -4.26 -36.45
N ALA A 337 7.32 -5.51 -35.98
CA ALA A 337 6.08 -6.30 -35.97
C ALA A 337 4.95 -5.59 -35.20
N ASP A 338 3.71 -5.78 -35.65
CA ASP A 338 2.54 -5.05 -35.11
C ASP A 338 2.36 -5.23 -33.61
N ALA A 339 2.69 -6.40 -33.05
CA ALA A 339 2.58 -6.65 -31.61
C ALA A 339 3.57 -5.81 -30.76
N LEU A 340 4.70 -5.37 -31.33
CA LEU A 340 5.67 -4.51 -30.63
C LEU A 340 5.29 -3.03 -30.68
N ARG A 341 4.57 -2.60 -31.72
CA ARG A 341 4.23 -1.19 -31.95
C ARG A 341 3.54 -0.52 -30.75
N PRO A 342 2.57 -1.14 -30.05
CA PRO A 342 1.97 -0.55 -28.85
C PRO A 342 2.99 -0.24 -27.74
N VAL A 343 3.98 -1.13 -27.54
CA VAL A 343 5.03 -0.92 -26.54
C VAL A 343 5.97 0.20 -26.99
N LEU A 344 6.35 0.22 -28.26
CA LEU A 344 7.26 1.21 -28.82
C LEU A 344 6.66 2.63 -28.87
N ARG A 345 5.35 2.76 -29.15
CA ARG A 345 4.62 4.04 -29.10
C ARG A 345 4.68 4.71 -27.74
N VAL A 346 4.79 3.93 -26.66
CA VAL A 346 4.95 4.45 -25.30
C VAL A 346 6.42 4.65 -24.95
N ALA A 347 7.30 3.74 -25.39
CA ALA A 347 8.73 3.77 -25.07
C ALA A 347 9.48 4.95 -25.73
N ILE A 348 9.24 5.21 -27.02
CA ILE A 348 10.00 6.20 -27.79
C ILE A 348 9.79 7.63 -27.26
N PRO A 349 8.56 8.13 -27.06
CA PRO A 349 8.36 9.47 -26.48
C PRO A 349 9.02 9.61 -25.10
N ARG A 350 8.97 8.55 -24.29
CA ARG A 350 9.60 8.52 -22.97
C ARG A 350 11.13 8.67 -23.07
N LEU A 351 11.76 8.03 -24.04
CA LEU A 351 13.21 8.11 -24.28
C LEU A 351 13.63 9.48 -24.83
N ILE A 352 12.82 10.07 -25.73
CA ILE A 352 13.04 11.42 -26.27
C ILE A 352 12.91 12.47 -25.16
N ASP A 353 11.85 12.39 -24.35
CA ASP A 353 11.64 13.25 -23.18
C ASP A 353 12.74 13.08 -22.14
N TYR A 354 13.27 11.86 -22.00
CA TYR A 354 14.40 11.58 -21.12
C TYR A 354 15.67 12.28 -21.61
N GLN A 355 16.12 11.98 -22.84
CA GLN A 355 17.41 12.46 -23.35
C GLN A 355 17.29 13.20 -24.69
N ASP A 356 16.99 12.52 -25.79
CA ASP A 356 16.83 13.08 -27.13
C ASP A 356 16.41 11.98 -28.13
N ARG A 357 16.25 12.36 -29.41
CA ARG A 357 15.96 11.42 -30.51
C ARG A 357 17.04 10.37 -30.70
N ALA A 358 18.31 10.77 -30.70
CA ALA A 358 19.44 9.84 -30.89
C ALA A 358 19.47 8.76 -29.80
N TYR A 359 19.05 9.08 -28.58
CA TYR A 359 18.92 8.12 -27.50
C TYR A 359 17.78 7.11 -27.72
N ALA A 360 16.67 7.53 -28.34
CA ALA A 360 15.61 6.62 -28.75
C ALA A 360 16.05 5.70 -29.91
N GLU A 361 16.86 6.20 -30.85
CA GLU A 361 17.45 5.39 -31.92
C GLU A 361 18.41 4.33 -31.35
N ARG A 362 19.28 4.69 -30.39
CA ARG A 362 20.13 3.72 -29.67
C ARG A 362 19.34 2.63 -28.95
N PHE A 363 18.16 2.96 -28.44
CA PHE A 363 17.26 1.95 -27.86
C PHE A 363 16.77 0.96 -28.91
N LEU A 364 16.36 1.44 -30.09
CA LEU A 364 15.92 0.57 -31.19
C LEU A 364 17.07 -0.28 -31.73
N GLU A 365 18.28 0.28 -31.83
CA GLU A 365 19.49 -0.45 -32.22
C GLU A 365 19.77 -1.63 -31.28
N ARG A 366 19.61 -1.45 -29.97
CA ARG A 366 19.74 -2.53 -28.97
C ARG A 366 18.63 -3.56 -29.04
N LEU A 367 17.43 -3.16 -29.43
CA LEU A 367 16.27 -4.05 -29.51
C LEU A 367 16.31 -4.93 -30.77
N ARG A 368 16.84 -4.42 -31.89
CA ARG A 368 16.88 -5.11 -33.19
C ARG A 368 17.48 -6.54 -33.13
N PRO A 369 18.62 -6.79 -32.47
CA PRO A 369 19.17 -8.15 -32.35
C PRO A 369 18.21 -9.13 -31.66
N VAL A 370 17.52 -8.69 -30.60
CA VAL A 370 16.56 -9.53 -29.85
C VAL A 370 15.34 -9.86 -30.70
N VAL A 371 14.84 -8.88 -31.47
CA VAL A 371 13.71 -9.08 -32.38
C VAL A 371 14.04 -10.05 -33.52
N ARG A 372 15.28 -10.04 -34.01
CA ARG A 372 15.71 -10.95 -35.10
C ARG A 372 15.98 -12.37 -34.61
N GLY A 373 16.49 -12.52 -33.39
CA GLY A 373 16.98 -13.80 -32.87
C GLY A 373 15.98 -14.59 -32.05
N GLY A 374 15.00 -13.95 -31.40
CA GLY A 374 14.12 -14.61 -30.42
C GLY A 374 12.63 -14.46 -30.69
N SER A 375 11.81 -15.03 -29.80
CA SER A 375 10.36 -14.96 -29.94
C SER A 375 9.78 -13.55 -29.80
N LEU A 376 8.57 -13.36 -30.33
CA LEU A 376 7.82 -12.12 -30.19
C LEU A 376 7.51 -11.78 -28.72
N GLU A 377 7.34 -12.80 -27.88
CA GLU A 377 7.16 -12.65 -26.44
C GLU A 377 8.41 -12.11 -25.76
N LEU A 378 9.58 -12.68 -26.08
CA LEU A 378 10.87 -12.20 -25.61
C LEU A 378 11.10 -10.75 -26.02
N ALA A 379 10.92 -10.44 -27.31
CA ALA A 379 11.10 -9.09 -27.84
C ALA A 379 10.18 -8.07 -27.13
N THR A 380 8.93 -8.43 -26.88
CA THR A 380 7.96 -7.57 -26.18
C THR A 380 8.38 -7.32 -24.73
N THR A 381 8.84 -8.37 -24.05
CA THR A 381 9.30 -8.32 -22.67
C THR A 381 10.56 -7.46 -22.54
N VAL A 382 11.55 -7.68 -23.43
CA VAL A 382 12.80 -6.92 -23.46
C VAL A 382 12.53 -5.46 -23.81
N ALA A 383 11.71 -5.16 -24.82
CA ALA A 383 11.38 -3.79 -25.19
C ALA A 383 10.82 -2.99 -23.99
N ARG A 384 9.88 -3.58 -23.25
CA ARG A 384 9.27 -2.95 -22.06
C ARG A 384 10.30 -2.68 -20.96
N HIS A 385 11.12 -3.68 -20.63
CA HIS A 385 12.08 -3.56 -19.55
C HIS A 385 13.27 -2.69 -19.92
N LEU A 386 13.77 -2.80 -21.15
CA LEU A 386 14.87 -2.00 -21.67
C LEU A 386 14.49 -0.51 -21.71
N ALA A 387 13.28 -0.16 -22.19
CA ALA A 387 12.82 1.22 -22.22
C ALA A 387 12.76 1.83 -20.81
N THR A 388 12.27 1.05 -19.84
CA THR A 388 12.19 1.46 -18.43
C THR A 388 13.58 1.61 -17.83
N TRP A 389 14.48 0.67 -18.08
CA TRP A 389 15.83 0.68 -17.54
C TRP A 389 16.67 1.81 -18.13
N MET A 390 16.60 2.05 -19.45
CA MET A 390 17.29 3.16 -20.12
C MET A 390 16.77 4.54 -19.68
N THR A 391 15.63 4.61 -19.00
CA THR A 391 15.04 5.86 -18.46
C THR A 391 14.97 5.84 -16.93
N TYR A 392 16.08 5.40 -16.31
CA TYR A 392 16.24 5.37 -14.86
C TYR A 392 16.17 6.77 -14.23
N GLU A 393 15.80 6.83 -12.96
CA GLU A 393 15.68 8.09 -12.22
C GLU A 393 17.05 8.50 -11.66
N ASP A 394 17.75 9.39 -12.38
CA ASP A 394 18.91 10.12 -11.89
C ASP A 394 18.55 11.49 -11.30
N ALA A 395 19.51 12.15 -10.66
CA ALA A 395 19.26 13.45 -10.04
C ALA A 395 18.79 14.50 -11.07
N VAL A 396 19.27 14.44 -12.31
CA VAL A 396 18.81 15.31 -13.41
C VAL A 396 17.34 15.05 -13.74
N ARG A 397 16.93 13.79 -13.84
CA ARG A 397 15.56 13.37 -14.16
C ARG A 397 14.61 13.70 -13.02
N VAL A 398 15.02 13.45 -11.78
CA VAL A 398 14.28 13.83 -10.58
C VAL A 398 14.08 15.34 -10.54
N ALA A 399 15.11 16.12 -10.86
CA ALA A 399 15.00 17.57 -10.96
C ALA A 399 14.02 18.02 -12.06
N GLN A 400 14.09 17.43 -13.26
CA GLN A 400 13.15 17.69 -14.34
C GLN A 400 11.70 17.40 -13.90
N LEU A 401 11.46 16.27 -13.24
CA LEU A 401 10.11 15.91 -12.77
C LEU A 401 9.60 16.86 -11.69
N LYS A 402 10.46 17.36 -10.80
CA LYS A 402 10.09 18.28 -9.73
C LYS A 402 9.82 19.71 -10.20
N THR A 403 10.42 20.11 -11.31
CA THR A 403 10.32 21.48 -11.88
C THR A 403 9.26 21.63 -12.98
N ARG A 404 8.60 20.55 -13.42
CA ARG A 404 7.55 20.58 -14.45
C ARG A 404 6.32 21.38 -14.01
N ALA A 405 5.83 22.26 -14.89
CA ALA A 405 4.58 23.01 -14.69
C ALA A 405 3.36 22.09 -14.42
N ALA A 406 3.21 21.03 -15.23
CA ALA A 406 2.15 20.03 -15.08
C ALA A 406 2.15 19.29 -13.73
N ARG A 407 3.26 19.32 -12.96
CA ARG A 407 3.29 18.82 -11.58
C ARG A 407 2.55 19.77 -10.65
N PHE A 408 2.81 21.06 -10.73
CA PHE A 408 2.20 22.07 -9.86
C PHE A 408 0.70 22.18 -10.13
N GLU A 409 0.27 22.12 -11.39
CA GLU A 409 -1.15 22.09 -11.77
C GLU A 409 -1.88 20.88 -11.17
N ARG A 410 -1.24 19.71 -11.19
CA ARG A 410 -1.79 18.49 -10.58
C ARG A 410 -1.92 18.62 -9.07
N ILE A 411 -0.87 19.13 -8.40
CA ILE A 411 -0.90 19.36 -6.94
C ILE A 411 -2.00 20.36 -6.57
N ARG A 412 -2.17 21.43 -7.35
CA ARG A 412 -3.24 22.41 -7.17
C ARG A 412 -4.62 21.77 -7.27
N ARG A 413 -4.85 20.99 -8.33
CA ARG A 413 -6.09 20.24 -8.55
C ARG A 413 -6.38 19.26 -7.41
N ASP A 414 -5.38 18.49 -6.99
CA ASP A 414 -5.53 17.47 -5.93
C ASP A 414 -5.79 18.08 -4.56
N LYS A 415 -5.35 19.33 -4.33
CA LYS A 415 -5.54 20.06 -3.07
C LYS A 415 -6.76 20.97 -3.06
N GLY A 416 -7.49 21.10 -4.17
CA GLY A 416 -8.67 21.97 -4.27
C GLY A 416 -8.36 23.45 -4.02
N VAL A 417 -7.09 23.85 -4.11
CA VAL A 417 -6.69 25.24 -3.89
C VAL A 417 -6.99 26.01 -5.19
N GLY A 418 -7.81 27.06 -5.12
CA GLY A 418 -8.06 27.98 -6.24
C GLY A 418 -6.83 28.82 -6.56
N GLU A 419 -6.91 30.14 -6.41
CA GLU A 419 -5.76 31.05 -6.58
C GLU A 419 -4.84 31.15 -5.35
N GLY A 420 -5.11 30.38 -4.30
CA GLY A 420 -4.32 30.40 -3.06
C GLY A 420 -2.86 29.96 -3.24
N GLU A 421 -1.99 30.45 -2.36
CA GLU A 421 -0.57 30.08 -2.35
C GLU A 421 -0.38 28.61 -1.97
N ILE A 422 0.33 27.86 -2.81
CA ILE A 422 0.71 26.47 -2.53
C ILE A 422 2.20 26.45 -2.23
N VAL A 423 2.56 26.02 -1.02
CA VAL A 423 3.97 25.80 -0.63
C VAL A 423 4.28 24.32 -0.71
N VAL A 424 5.06 23.92 -1.72
CA VAL A 424 5.54 22.55 -1.90
C VAL A 424 6.97 22.46 -1.35
N THR A 425 7.16 21.61 -0.34
CA THR A 425 8.49 21.26 0.19
C THR A 425 8.86 19.86 -0.26
N ASP A 426 9.94 19.76 -1.03
CA ASP A 426 10.51 18.51 -1.51
C ASP A 426 11.61 18.05 -0.54
N PHE A 427 11.41 16.85 0.02
CA PHE A 427 12.38 16.16 0.86
C PHE A 427 13.30 15.33 -0.03
N LEU A 428 14.57 15.69 -0.08
CA LEU A 428 15.60 15.03 -0.87
C LEU A 428 16.63 14.42 0.08
N LYS A 429 17.08 13.20 -0.22
CA LYS A 429 18.14 12.54 0.54
C LYS A 429 19.15 11.92 -0.44
N PRO A 430 19.84 12.74 -1.26
CA PRO A 430 20.86 12.24 -2.16
C PRO A 430 21.94 11.50 -1.39
N ASP A 431 22.24 10.29 -1.82
CA ASP A 431 23.42 9.56 -1.39
C ASP A 431 24.63 9.95 -2.24
N LEU A 432 25.82 9.50 -1.83
CA LEU A 432 27.04 9.79 -2.61
C LEU A 432 26.91 9.34 -4.08
N ASP A 433 26.24 8.22 -4.36
CA ASP A 433 26.04 7.70 -5.71
C ASP A 433 25.26 8.62 -6.60
N GLU A 434 24.23 9.23 -6.05
CA GLU A 434 23.42 10.20 -6.77
C GLU A 434 24.19 11.49 -7.04
N ILE A 435 25.08 11.91 -6.13
CA ILE A 435 25.88 13.13 -6.26
C ILE A 435 26.93 12.96 -7.36
N TYR A 436 27.82 11.97 -7.22
CA TYR A 436 28.90 11.79 -8.19
C TYR A 436 28.42 11.06 -9.45
N GLY A 437 27.26 10.41 -9.40
CA GLY A 437 26.66 9.69 -10.52
C GLY A 437 26.29 10.56 -11.71
N VAL A 438 26.05 11.87 -11.50
CA VAL A 438 25.78 12.85 -12.57
C VAL A 438 27.06 13.33 -13.25
N LEU A 439 28.20 13.23 -12.57
CA LEU A 439 29.47 13.76 -13.05
C LEU A 439 30.10 12.84 -14.12
N PRO A 440 30.93 13.38 -15.03
CA PRO A 440 31.58 12.59 -16.08
C PRO A 440 32.40 11.41 -15.52
N TYR A 441 32.21 10.22 -16.10
CA TYR A 441 32.80 8.96 -15.62
C TYR A 441 34.31 9.05 -15.41
N ARG A 442 35.04 9.66 -16.37
CA ARG A 442 36.51 9.72 -16.34
C ARG A 442 37.06 10.49 -15.15
N LEU A 443 36.37 11.55 -14.72
CA LEU A 443 36.80 12.40 -13.61
C LEU A 443 36.59 11.74 -12.26
N VAL A 444 35.52 10.95 -12.14
CA VAL A 444 35.02 10.47 -10.85
C VAL A 444 35.34 9.00 -10.59
N SER A 445 35.66 8.20 -11.61
CA SER A 445 35.88 6.76 -11.46
C SER A 445 36.91 6.35 -10.39
N PRO A 446 38.04 7.07 -10.15
CA PRO A 446 38.96 6.73 -9.06
C PRO A 446 38.33 6.99 -7.69
N PHE A 447 37.65 8.13 -7.55
CA PHE A 447 36.96 8.51 -6.32
C PHE A 447 35.78 7.58 -6.01
N ALA A 448 34.98 7.21 -7.02
CA ALA A 448 33.88 6.28 -6.87
C ALA A 448 34.36 4.90 -6.39
N ARG A 449 35.47 4.39 -6.95
CA ARG A 449 36.08 3.12 -6.50
C ARG A 449 36.58 3.20 -5.05
N TRP A 450 37.20 4.32 -4.68
CA TRP A 450 37.59 4.56 -3.29
C TRP A 450 36.37 4.60 -2.37
N ALA A 451 35.31 5.31 -2.75
CA ALA A 451 34.08 5.44 -1.97
C ALA A 451 33.38 4.08 -1.80
N GLN A 452 33.34 3.24 -2.84
CA GLN A 452 32.82 1.87 -2.79
C GLN A 452 33.58 0.99 -1.78
N ARG A 453 34.92 1.11 -1.73
CA ARG A 453 35.74 0.38 -0.75
C ARG A 453 35.54 0.88 0.68
N ARG A 454 35.38 2.20 0.84
CA ARG A 454 35.27 2.85 2.14
C ARG A 454 33.89 2.66 2.79
N TRP A 455 32.83 2.58 1.97
CA TRP A 455 31.45 2.34 2.38
C TRP A 455 30.78 1.28 1.48
N PRO A 456 31.04 -0.01 1.73
CA PRO A 456 30.45 -1.10 0.94
C PRO A 456 28.94 -1.24 1.16
N HIS A 457 28.43 -0.84 2.32
CA HIS A 457 27.01 -0.86 2.69
C HIS A 457 26.61 0.50 3.28
N GLY A 458 25.48 1.07 2.83
CA GLY A 458 24.91 2.31 3.38
C GLY A 458 25.81 3.54 3.20
N ARG A 459 25.73 4.17 2.03
CA ARG A 459 26.57 5.35 1.73
C ARG A 459 26.09 6.58 2.50
N PRO A 460 26.99 7.52 2.83
CA PRO A 460 26.61 8.81 3.41
C PRO A 460 25.52 9.49 2.58
N THR A 461 24.51 10.02 3.27
CA THR A 461 23.38 10.71 2.66
C THR A 461 23.33 12.14 3.17
N LEU A 462 22.93 13.06 2.30
CA LEU A 462 22.77 14.46 2.64
C LEU A 462 21.28 14.80 2.64
N GLY A 463 20.64 14.83 3.81
CA GLY A 463 19.24 15.23 3.93
C GLY A 463 19.05 16.71 3.58
N GLN A 464 18.12 17.00 2.68
CA GLN A 464 17.82 18.36 2.21
C GLN A 464 16.31 18.58 2.12
N HIS A 465 15.86 19.73 2.62
CA HIS A 465 14.47 20.19 2.46
C HIS A 465 14.49 21.40 1.54
N VAL A 466 13.94 21.23 0.33
CA VAL A 466 13.93 22.29 -0.68
C VAL A 466 12.49 22.73 -0.91
N LYS A 467 12.19 24.00 -0.63
CA LYS A 467 10.91 24.60 -0.99
C LYS A 467 10.90 24.92 -2.48
N THR A 468 10.43 23.99 -3.32
CA THR A 468 10.42 24.13 -4.80
C THR A 468 9.44 25.21 -5.29
N THR A 469 8.71 25.85 -4.38
CA THR A 469 7.78 26.95 -4.63
C THR A 469 8.42 28.32 -4.41
N THR A 470 9.59 28.39 -3.76
CA THR A 470 10.37 29.63 -3.70
C THR A 470 11.25 29.73 -4.94
N VAL A 471 11.55 30.95 -5.39
CA VAL A 471 12.44 31.21 -6.53
C VAL A 471 13.80 30.55 -6.33
N SER A 472 14.40 30.68 -5.14
CA SER A 472 15.71 30.09 -4.82
C SER A 472 15.70 28.56 -4.81
N GLY A 473 14.65 27.94 -4.26
CA GLY A 473 14.52 26.48 -4.22
C GLY A 473 14.24 25.91 -5.61
N PHE A 474 13.37 26.55 -6.39
CA PHE A 474 13.11 26.19 -7.78
C PHE A 474 14.38 26.31 -8.62
N LEU A 475 15.09 27.44 -8.56
CA LEU A 475 16.31 27.69 -9.33
C LEU A 475 17.38 26.63 -9.02
N ARG A 476 17.56 26.28 -7.74
CA ARG A 476 18.51 25.25 -7.31
C ARG A 476 18.21 23.87 -7.93
N VAL A 477 16.95 23.43 -7.92
CA VAL A 477 16.57 22.16 -8.54
C VAL A 477 16.64 22.27 -10.06
N TRP A 478 16.21 23.40 -10.62
CA TRP A 478 16.20 23.64 -12.06
C TRP A 478 17.61 23.67 -12.67
N MET A 479 18.61 24.23 -11.98
CA MET A 479 20.01 24.20 -12.41
C MET A 479 20.53 22.77 -12.62
N LEU A 480 20.05 21.78 -11.85
CA LEU A 480 20.43 20.38 -12.05
C LEU A 480 19.92 19.84 -13.40
N THR A 481 18.84 20.39 -13.95
CA THR A 481 18.31 19.98 -15.25
C THR A 481 19.23 20.36 -16.42
N TRP A 482 20.06 21.40 -16.24
CA TRP A 482 21.06 21.81 -17.23
C TRP A 482 22.18 20.79 -17.41
N LEU A 483 22.34 19.85 -16.47
CA LEU A 483 23.31 18.76 -16.56
C LEU A 483 22.81 17.60 -17.46
N ARG A 484 21.63 17.70 -18.08
CA ARG A 484 21.10 16.72 -19.04
C ARG A 484 22.09 16.33 -20.14
N PRO A 485 22.86 17.23 -20.77
CA PRO A 485 23.84 16.85 -21.80
C PRO A 485 25.01 16.01 -21.25
N LEU A 486 25.30 16.11 -19.94
CA LEU A 486 26.36 15.31 -19.31
C LEU A 486 25.89 13.89 -18.97
N ARG A 487 24.58 13.63 -18.98
CA ARG A 487 24.03 12.33 -18.59
C ARG A 487 24.64 11.16 -19.37
N PRO A 488 24.78 11.17 -20.72
CA PRO A 488 25.32 10.04 -21.46
C PRO A 488 26.77 9.70 -21.08
N ILE A 489 27.55 10.68 -20.63
CA ILE A 489 28.96 10.51 -20.21
C ILE A 489 29.11 10.35 -18.69
N SER A 490 28.01 10.38 -17.95
CA SER A 490 28.01 10.34 -16.50
C SER A 490 28.44 8.97 -15.96
N TYR A 491 28.99 8.95 -14.74
CA TYR A 491 29.41 7.70 -14.09
C TYR A 491 28.24 6.71 -13.98
N ARG A 492 27.06 7.20 -13.59
CA ARG A 492 25.87 6.36 -13.44
C ARG A 492 25.41 5.81 -14.79
N ALA A 493 25.43 6.61 -15.85
CA ALA A 493 25.08 6.11 -17.18
C ALA A 493 26.03 4.99 -17.62
N HIS A 494 27.32 5.13 -17.38
CA HIS A 494 28.29 4.09 -17.72
C HIS A 494 28.00 2.77 -17.00
N GLU A 495 27.76 2.80 -15.68
CA GLU A 495 27.45 1.60 -14.91
C GLU A 495 26.11 0.94 -15.30
N GLU A 496 25.08 1.75 -15.54
CA GLU A 496 23.75 1.25 -15.95
C GLU A 496 23.80 0.64 -17.35
N HIS A 497 24.47 1.31 -18.31
CA HIS A 497 24.60 0.80 -19.67
C HIS A 497 25.48 -0.45 -19.71
N ALA A 498 26.56 -0.52 -18.93
CA ALA A 498 27.37 -1.74 -18.83
C ALA A 498 26.54 -2.94 -18.34
N ARG A 499 25.61 -2.74 -17.39
CA ARG A 499 24.67 -3.80 -16.96
C ARG A 499 23.67 -4.17 -18.04
N ILE A 500 23.12 -3.18 -18.75
CA ILE A 500 22.21 -3.41 -19.88
C ILE A 500 22.89 -4.25 -20.96
N GLU A 501 24.14 -3.91 -21.35
CA GLU A 501 24.86 -4.68 -22.37
C GLU A 501 25.13 -6.12 -21.91
N ARG A 502 25.50 -6.34 -20.63
CA ARG A 502 25.65 -7.70 -20.08
C ARG A 502 24.35 -8.49 -20.12
N TRP A 503 23.24 -7.84 -19.78
CA TRP A 503 21.92 -8.45 -19.82
C TRP A 503 21.49 -8.83 -21.24
N LEU A 504 21.67 -7.92 -22.21
CA LEU A 504 21.36 -8.18 -23.62
C LEU A 504 22.24 -9.30 -24.20
N ALA A 505 23.53 -9.32 -23.85
CA ALA A 505 24.43 -10.39 -24.25
C ALA A 505 24.01 -11.76 -23.67
N ALA A 506 23.58 -11.78 -22.41
CA ALA A 506 23.05 -12.98 -21.77
C ALA A 506 21.76 -13.47 -22.46
N ILE A 507 20.84 -12.56 -22.80
CA ILE A 507 19.62 -12.91 -23.56
C ILE A 507 20.00 -13.51 -24.92
N ALA A 508 20.90 -12.86 -25.66
CA ALA A 508 21.32 -13.34 -26.97
C ALA A 508 21.92 -14.75 -26.90
N ARG A 509 22.72 -15.04 -25.87
CA ARG A 509 23.26 -16.38 -25.63
C ARG A 509 22.18 -17.39 -25.27
N CYS A 510 21.29 -17.06 -24.33
CA CYS A 510 20.19 -17.96 -23.95
C CYS A 510 19.25 -18.25 -25.12
N THR A 511 19.07 -17.30 -26.04
CA THR A 511 18.24 -17.48 -27.24
C THR A 511 18.79 -18.58 -28.17
N GLN A 512 20.11 -18.81 -28.17
CA GLN A 512 20.74 -19.91 -28.93
C GLN A 512 20.52 -21.29 -28.28
N TRP A 513 20.12 -21.31 -27.01
CA TRP A 513 19.95 -22.53 -26.21
C TRP A 513 18.48 -22.92 -26.07
N ASP A 514 17.67 -22.00 -25.53
CA ASP A 514 16.25 -22.20 -25.26
C ASP A 514 15.52 -20.84 -25.16
N ASP A 515 14.43 -20.68 -25.91
CA ASP A 515 13.66 -19.43 -25.93
C ASP A 515 12.94 -19.18 -24.59
N GLY A 516 12.55 -20.25 -23.88
CA GLY A 516 11.94 -20.14 -22.55
C GLY A 516 12.91 -19.58 -21.51
N LEU A 517 14.17 -20.04 -21.53
CA LEU A 517 15.25 -19.51 -20.71
C LEU A 517 15.54 -18.06 -21.06
N ALA A 518 15.63 -17.73 -22.35
CA ALA A 518 15.80 -16.35 -22.80
C ALA A 518 14.68 -15.44 -22.28
N CYS A 519 13.43 -15.90 -22.27
CA CYS A 519 12.29 -15.17 -21.70
C CYS A 519 12.45 -14.92 -20.20
N GLU A 520 12.87 -15.91 -19.41
CA GLU A 520 13.11 -15.71 -17.97
C GLU A 520 14.29 -14.76 -17.69
N VAL A 521 15.38 -14.87 -18.44
CA VAL A 521 16.50 -13.92 -18.37
C VAL A 521 16.04 -12.51 -18.79
N GLY A 522 15.16 -12.38 -19.78
CA GLY A 522 14.51 -11.12 -20.14
C GLY A 522 13.67 -10.53 -19.00
N ARG A 523 12.97 -11.37 -18.24
CA ARG A 523 12.18 -10.93 -17.07
C ARG A 523 13.05 -10.54 -15.86
N ALA A 524 14.32 -10.95 -15.82
CA ALA A 524 15.24 -10.59 -14.72
C ALA A 524 15.43 -9.07 -14.55
N ALA A 525 15.30 -8.28 -15.62
CA ALA A 525 15.35 -6.82 -15.56
C ALA A 525 14.28 -6.20 -14.64
N GLN A 526 13.23 -6.94 -14.25
CA GLN A 526 12.24 -6.52 -13.24
C GLN A 526 12.83 -6.29 -11.85
N LEU A 527 13.97 -6.92 -11.57
CA LEU A 527 14.70 -6.73 -10.32
C LEU A 527 15.33 -5.34 -10.26
N VAL A 528 15.78 -4.80 -11.40
CA VAL A 528 16.56 -3.56 -11.42
C VAL A 528 15.65 -2.33 -11.27
N LYS A 529 15.34 -1.95 -10.02
CA LYS A 529 14.46 -0.81 -9.65
C LYS A 529 14.87 -0.15 -8.34
N GLY A 530 14.19 0.96 -8.02
CA GLY A 530 14.46 1.77 -6.83
C GLY A 530 15.58 2.80 -7.05
N TYR A 531 15.94 3.50 -5.97
CA TYR A 531 17.00 4.50 -5.89
C TYR A 531 17.93 4.21 -4.69
N GLY A 532 19.09 4.88 -4.64
CA GLY A 532 20.09 4.70 -3.59
C GLY A 532 20.39 3.24 -3.20
N ASP A 533 20.26 2.93 -1.90
CA ASP A 533 20.51 1.58 -1.35
C ASP A 533 19.62 0.49 -1.96
N VAL A 534 18.35 0.80 -2.23
CA VAL A 534 17.42 -0.17 -2.83
C VAL A 534 17.91 -0.53 -4.24
N ARG A 535 18.32 0.46 -5.04
CA ARG A 535 18.87 0.23 -6.38
C ARG A 535 20.11 -0.65 -6.33
N ARG A 536 21.03 -0.39 -5.39
CA ARG A 536 22.25 -1.18 -5.21
C ARG A 536 21.97 -2.63 -4.84
N ARG A 537 21.12 -2.83 -3.81
CA ARG A 537 20.72 -4.16 -3.33
C ARG A 537 20.09 -4.97 -4.47
N MET A 538 19.14 -4.37 -5.15
CA MET A 538 18.41 -5.00 -6.25
C MET A 538 19.28 -5.27 -7.48
N ALA A 539 20.22 -4.39 -7.81
CA ALA A 539 21.22 -4.63 -8.85
C ALA A 539 22.15 -5.79 -8.48
N GLY A 540 22.52 -5.92 -7.19
CA GLY A 540 23.29 -7.06 -6.70
C GLY A 540 22.54 -8.39 -6.85
N HIS A 541 21.24 -8.42 -6.56
CA HIS A 541 20.39 -9.59 -6.83
C HIS A 541 20.29 -9.90 -8.33
N PHE A 542 20.17 -8.88 -9.17
CA PHE A 542 20.17 -9.05 -10.62
C PHE A 542 21.48 -9.66 -11.13
N ASP A 543 22.63 -9.10 -10.73
CA ASP A 543 23.95 -9.59 -11.16
C ASP A 543 24.17 -11.05 -10.70
N ARG A 544 23.77 -11.39 -9.46
CA ARG A 544 23.84 -12.76 -8.92
C ARG A 544 22.91 -13.73 -9.65
N LEU A 545 21.66 -13.32 -9.92
CA LEU A 545 20.70 -14.12 -10.68
C LEU A 545 21.26 -14.46 -12.07
N LEU A 546 21.78 -13.46 -12.76
CA LEU A 546 22.32 -13.61 -14.11
C LEU A 546 23.51 -14.58 -14.13
N GLU A 547 24.45 -14.41 -13.20
CA GLU A 547 25.62 -15.28 -13.09
C GLU A 547 25.23 -16.74 -12.79
N SER A 548 24.38 -16.97 -11.79
CA SER A 548 23.98 -18.33 -11.40
C SER A 548 23.18 -19.02 -12.51
N VAL A 549 22.24 -18.33 -13.15
CA VAL A 549 21.44 -18.90 -14.25
C VAL A 549 22.30 -19.22 -15.46
N LEU A 550 23.23 -18.34 -15.85
CA LEU A 550 24.11 -18.61 -16.98
C LEU A 550 25.04 -19.79 -16.71
N ARG A 551 25.60 -19.90 -15.49
CA ARG A 551 26.46 -21.03 -15.11
C ARG A 551 25.69 -22.36 -15.13
N THR A 552 24.48 -22.39 -14.59
CA THR A 552 23.63 -23.60 -14.64
C THR A 552 23.28 -23.95 -16.09
N ALA A 553 22.96 -22.95 -16.92
CA ALA A 553 22.61 -23.17 -18.32
C ALA A 553 23.80 -23.69 -19.14
N GLU A 554 25.02 -23.20 -18.88
CA GLU A 554 26.24 -23.74 -19.51
C GLU A 554 26.44 -25.23 -19.22
N ARG A 555 26.12 -25.67 -18.00
CA ARG A 555 26.21 -27.09 -17.61
C ARG A 555 25.15 -27.92 -18.31
N GLU A 556 23.89 -27.46 -18.29
CA GLU A 556 22.77 -28.13 -18.98
C GLU A 556 23.02 -28.21 -20.50
N ALA A 557 23.60 -27.17 -21.10
CA ALA A 557 24.00 -27.17 -22.51
C ALA A 557 25.07 -28.22 -22.82
N ALA A 558 26.02 -28.45 -21.89
CA ALA A 558 27.06 -29.44 -22.05
C ALA A 558 26.55 -30.89 -21.89
N THR A 559 25.52 -31.12 -21.08
CA THR A 559 24.90 -32.43 -20.87
C THR A 559 23.75 -32.73 -21.83
N GLY A 560 23.28 -31.75 -22.60
CA GLY A 560 22.15 -31.89 -23.52
C GLY A 560 20.78 -31.87 -22.84
N GLU A 561 20.71 -31.29 -21.63
CA GLU A 561 19.47 -31.16 -20.85
C GLU A 561 18.59 -30.02 -21.36
N LYS A 562 17.28 -30.07 -21.04
CA LYS A 562 16.26 -29.12 -21.56
C LYS A 562 16.17 -27.78 -20.80
N PHE A 563 17.25 -27.33 -20.18
CA PHE A 563 17.32 -26.04 -19.46
C PHE A 563 16.23 -25.83 -18.38
N GLU A 564 15.66 -26.90 -17.82
CA GLU A 564 14.58 -26.82 -16.83
C GLU A 564 15.11 -26.31 -15.49
N ALA A 565 16.33 -26.70 -15.09
CA ALA A 565 16.92 -26.25 -13.84
C ALA A 565 17.22 -24.75 -13.90
N SER A 566 17.79 -24.28 -15.01
CA SER A 566 18.07 -22.86 -15.23
C SER A 566 16.80 -22.01 -15.28
N ARG A 567 15.75 -22.48 -15.97
CA ARG A 567 14.44 -21.79 -16.03
C ARG A 567 13.78 -21.71 -14.66
N SER A 568 13.76 -22.84 -13.93
CA SER A 568 13.21 -22.91 -12.57
C SER A 568 13.97 -22.00 -11.61
N LEU A 569 15.31 -22.00 -11.66
CA LEU A 569 16.15 -21.12 -10.88
C LEU A 569 15.83 -19.65 -11.15
N ALA A 570 15.78 -19.26 -12.43
CA ALA A 570 15.50 -17.89 -12.84
C ALA A 570 14.15 -17.39 -12.31
N SER A 571 13.10 -18.19 -12.50
CA SER A 571 11.73 -17.87 -12.09
C SER A 571 11.57 -17.83 -10.56
N ARG A 572 12.08 -18.85 -9.85
CA ARG A 572 11.96 -18.96 -8.38
C ARG A 572 12.76 -17.88 -7.68
N TYR A 573 14.01 -17.64 -8.09
CA TYR A 573 14.84 -16.58 -7.52
C TYR A 573 14.19 -15.21 -7.70
N ARG A 574 13.72 -14.91 -8.93
CA ARG A 574 13.00 -13.66 -9.21
C ARG A 574 11.77 -13.54 -8.32
N THR A 575 10.96 -14.58 -8.18
CA THR A 575 9.76 -14.57 -7.33
C THR A 575 10.10 -14.28 -5.87
N LEU A 576 11.11 -14.95 -5.31
CA LEU A 576 11.56 -14.73 -3.93
C LEU A 576 12.06 -13.29 -3.71
N VAL A 577 12.84 -12.72 -4.64
CA VAL A 577 13.30 -11.33 -4.48
C VAL A 577 12.14 -10.33 -4.65
N LEU A 578 11.17 -10.63 -5.53
CA LEU A 578 10.00 -9.75 -5.74
C LEU A 578 9.01 -9.77 -4.55
N GLN A 579 9.01 -10.82 -3.72
CA GLN A 579 8.17 -10.92 -2.51
C GLN A 579 8.56 -9.92 -1.42
N GLY A 580 9.84 -9.52 -1.36
CA GLY A 580 10.33 -8.50 -0.43
C GLY A 580 11.61 -8.90 0.30
N PRO A 581 12.08 -8.05 1.24
CA PRO A 581 13.36 -8.24 1.94
C PRO A 581 13.47 -9.57 2.71
N ASP A 582 12.37 -10.05 3.30
CA ASP A 582 12.40 -11.25 4.16
C ASP A 582 12.71 -12.53 3.37
N SER A 583 12.35 -12.56 2.09
CA SER A 583 12.59 -13.70 1.18
C SER A 583 13.87 -13.56 0.35
N GLU A 584 14.58 -12.42 0.44
CA GLU A 584 15.84 -12.20 -0.30
C GLU A 584 16.94 -13.18 0.13
N ALA A 585 17.01 -13.53 1.42
CA ALA A 585 17.99 -14.50 1.93
C ALA A 585 17.77 -15.90 1.32
N ALA A 586 16.51 -16.34 1.24
CA ALA A 586 16.15 -17.61 0.61
C ALA A 586 16.52 -17.64 -0.89
N ALA A 587 16.39 -16.50 -1.59
CA ALA A 587 16.83 -16.40 -2.97
C ALA A 587 18.35 -16.60 -3.10
N VAL A 588 19.13 -15.99 -2.21
CA VAL A 588 20.60 -16.15 -2.21
C VAL A 588 21.00 -17.61 -1.95
N THR A 589 20.37 -18.28 -1.00
CA THR A 589 20.61 -19.71 -0.74
C THR A 589 20.28 -20.56 -1.95
N LEU A 590 19.13 -20.32 -2.61
CA LEU A 590 18.73 -21.02 -3.83
C LEU A 590 19.79 -20.90 -4.95
N ALA A 591 20.34 -19.70 -5.15
CA ALA A 591 21.39 -19.48 -6.15
C ALA A 591 22.71 -20.18 -5.78
N ALA A 592 23.06 -20.23 -4.49
CA ALA A 592 24.24 -20.93 -4.01
C ALA A 592 24.12 -22.45 -4.20
N GLU A 593 22.97 -23.03 -3.86
CA GLU A 593 22.68 -24.46 -4.07
C GLU A 593 22.76 -24.84 -5.55
N ALA A 594 22.18 -24.03 -6.44
CA ALA A 594 22.24 -24.28 -7.87
C ALA A 594 23.64 -24.13 -8.47
N SER A 595 24.50 -23.33 -7.83
CA SER A 595 25.91 -23.19 -8.26
C SER A 595 26.79 -24.35 -7.78
N ALA A 596 26.44 -24.96 -6.64
CA ALA A 596 27.17 -26.05 -6.00
C ALA A 596 26.89 -27.44 -6.61
N ARG A 597 25.70 -27.64 -7.20
CA ARG A 597 25.36 -28.80 -8.02
C ARG A 597 25.97 -28.64 -9.41
#